data_AF-A0A1X7IC10-F1
#
_entry.id   AF-A0A1X7IC10-F1
#
_cell.length_a   1.000
_cell.length_b   1.000
_cell.length_c   1.000
_cell.angle_alpha   90.00
_cell.angle_beta   90.00
_cell.angle_gamma   90.00
#
_symmetry.space_group_name_H-M   'P 1'
#
loop_
_entity.id
_entity.type
_entity.pdbx_description
1 polymer ?
#
loop_
_entity_poly.entity_id
_entity_poly.type
_entity_poly.pdbx_seq_one_letter_code
_entity_poly.pdbx_strand_id
1 'polypeptide(L)'
;MSKELHNYYFNKEEPQRSCLLSLRHIILEQAPQITETQKYGMPCFCYYKNILCYLWTDKKTDYPYVLLTEGKLLDHPNLEQGNRSRMKIFTVDPTQDIPIVLLEEILQSGLDLYRKGIVKVKK
;
A
#
# COMPACT_ATOMS: atom_id res chain seq x y z
N MET A 1 3.33 15.30 7.43
CA MET A 1 4.27 14.23 7.02
C MET A 1 5.42 14.20 8.04
N SER A 2 5.80 13.02 8.56
CA SER A 2 6.92 12.94 9.51
C SER A 2 8.27 13.06 8.78
N LYS A 3 9.32 13.46 9.51
CA LYS A 3 10.69 13.56 8.96
C LYS A 3 11.18 12.22 8.40
N GLU A 4 10.79 11.12 9.02
CA GLU A 4 11.19 9.79 8.60
C GLU A 4 10.53 9.38 7.28
N LEU A 5 9.23 9.63 7.13
CA LEU A 5 8.52 9.40 5.87
C LEU A 5 9.10 10.29 4.77
N HIS A 6 9.37 11.56 5.08
CA HIS A 6 10.03 12.46 4.14
C HIS A 6 11.34 11.86 3.64
N ASN A 7 12.19 11.35 4.53
CA ASN A 7 13.44 10.70 4.12
C ASN A 7 13.18 9.44 3.28
N TYR A 8 12.14 8.65 3.57
CA TYR A 8 11.83 7.47 2.78
C TYR A 8 11.53 7.81 1.31
N TYR A 9 10.65 8.79 1.07
CA TYR A 9 10.23 9.14 -0.30
C TYR A 9 11.26 10.00 -1.03
N PHE A 10 11.87 10.98 -0.35
CA PHE A 10 12.73 11.98 -1.02
C PHE A 10 14.18 11.52 -1.20
N ASN A 11 14.60 10.42 -0.58
CA ASN A 11 15.91 9.80 -0.85
C ASN A 11 15.89 8.87 -2.08
N LYS A 12 14.76 8.77 -2.78
CA LYS A 12 14.64 7.98 -4.01
C LYS A 12 14.93 8.84 -5.24
N GLU A 13 15.51 8.21 -6.25
CA GLU A 13 15.69 8.82 -7.57
C GLU A 13 14.38 8.78 -8.36
N GLU A 14 14.30 9.59 -9.41
CA GLU A 14 13.18 9.54 -10.36
C GLU A 14 13.39 8.37 -11.34
N PRO A 15 12.32 7.65 -11.73
CA PRO A 15 10.90 7.93 -11.52
C PRO A 15 10.27 7.34 -10.24
N GLN A 16 11.03 6.63 -9.42
CA GLN A 16 10.51 5.90 -8.24
C GLN A 16 9.92 6.86 -7.20
N ARG A 17 10.58 8.01 -6.99
CA ARG A 17 10.12 9.03 -6.04
C ARG A 17 8.73 9.55 -6.40
N SER A 18 8.51 10.00 -7.63
CA SER A 18 7.20 10.49 -8.08
C SER A 18 6.16 9.38 -8.03
N CYS A 19 6.49 8.16 -8.47
CA CYS A 19 5.59 7.01 -8.39
C CYS A 19 5.16 6.72 -6.94
N LEU A 20 6.09 6.66 -5.98
CA LEU A 20 5.77 6.39 -4.57
C LEU A 20 4.91 7.50 -3.94
N LEU A 21 5.15 8.76 -4.29
CA LEU A 21 4.35 9.89 -3.83
C LEU A 21 2.92 9.82 -4.38
N SER A 22 2.76 9.43 -5.66
CA SER A 22 1.45 9.21 -6.27
C SER A 22 0.71 8.04 -5.60
N LEU A 23 1.37 6.91 -5.36
CA LEU A 23 0.77 5.77 -4.66
C LEU A 23 0.31 6.17 -3.25
N ARG A 24 1.14 6.92 -2.51
CA ARG A 24 0.78 7.45 -1.20
C ARG A 24 -0.47 8.33 -1.27
N HIS A 25 -0.57 9.20 -2.26
CA HIS A 25 -1.73 10.07 -2.44
C HIS A 25 -3.00 9.25 -2.69
N ILE A 26 -2.96 8.33 -3.66
CA ILE A 26 -4.09 7.47 -4.01
C ILE A 26 -4.58 6.67 -2.80
N ILE A 27 -3.66 6.10 -1.99
CA ILE A 27 -4.01 5.33 -0.79
C ILE A 27 -4.73 6.20 0.24
N LEU A 28 -4.25 7.42 0.48
CA LEU A 28 -4.84 8.32 1.48
C LEU A 28 -6.20 8.86 1.05
N GLU A 29 -6.44 9.00 -0.25
CA GLU A 29 -7.73 9.44 -0.78
C GLU A 29 -8.85 8.40 -0.67
N GLN A 30 -8.51 7.11 -0.50
CA GLN A 30 -9.52 6.05 -0.45
C GLN A 30 -10.48 6.16 0.72
N ALA A 31 -10.03 6.68 1.86
CA ALA A 31 -10.89 6.92 3.02
C ALA A 31 -10.23 7.90 4.03
N PRO A 32 -11.00 8.83 4.62
CA PRO A 32 -10.47 9.82 5.58
C PRO A 32 -9.97 9.20 6.89
N GLN A 33 -10.35 7.95 7.19
CA GLN A 33 -9.89 7.22 8.38
C GLN A 33 -8.54 6.53 8.19
N ILE A 34 -8.00 6.57 6.96
CA ILE A 34 -6.66 6.05 6.69
C ILE A 34 -5.65 7.04 7.25
N THR A 35 -4.73 6.52 8.05
CA THR A 35 -3.63 7.28 8.62
C THR A 35 -2.31 6.70 8.12
N GLU A 36 -1.37 7.58 7.81
CA GLU A 36 -0.01 7.19 7.43
C GLU A 36 0.89 7.24 8.68
N THR A 37 1.63 6.17 8.89
CA THR A 37 2.68 6.07 9.90
C THR A 37 3.91 5.39 9.29
N GLN A 38 4.97 5.24 10.07
CA GLN A 38 6.15 4.48 9.66
C GLN A 38 6.33 3.29 10.59
N LYS A 39 6.53 2.10 10.00
CA LYS A 39 6.88 0.88 10.74
C LYS A 39 8.00 0.15 10.01
N TYR A 40 9.03 -0.25 10.74
CA TYR A 40 10.21 -0.94 10.19
C TYR A 40 10.88 -0.18 9.03
N GLY A 41 10.85 1.16 9.08
CA GLY A 41 11.41 2.01 8.02
C GLY A 41 10.54 2.13 6.77
N MET A 42 9.32 1.59 6.77
CA MET A 42 8.40 1.57 5.64
C MET A 42 7.17 2.42 5.92
N PRO A 43 6.65 3.16 4.92
CA PRO A 43 5.34 3.76 5.04
C PRO A 43 4.26 2.69 5.27
N CYS A 44 3.47 2.91 6.30
CA CYS A 44 2.44 2.01 6.79
C CYS A 44 1.12 2.77 6.84
N PHE A 45 0.10 2.25 6.17
CA PHE A 45 -1.21 2.85 6.11
C PHE A 45 -2.17 2.04 6.97
N CYS A 46 -2.73 2.71 7.97
CA CYS A 46 -3.62 2.10 8.94
C CYS A 46 -5.05 2.61 8.73
N TYR A 47 -6.00 1.69 8.59
CA TYR A 47 -7.41 2.00 8.71
C TYR A 47 -7.82 1.85 10.18
N TYR A 48 -8.10 2.99 10.83
CA TYR A 48 -8.14 3.08 12.30
C TYR A 48 -6.83 2.55 12.92
N LYS A 49 -6.90 1.55 13.81
CA LYS A 49 -5.72 0.94 14.46
C LYS A 49 -5.21 -0.31 13.72
N ASN A 50 -5.81 -0.67 12.60
CA ASN A 50 -5.49 -1.90 11.87
C ASN A 50 -4.69 -1.55 10.63
N ILE A 51 -3.66 -2.34 10.36
CA ILE A 51 -2.80 -2.08 9.21
C ILE A 51 -3.51 -2.57 7.96
N LEU A 52 -3.80 -1.65 7.04
CA LEU A 52 -4.39 -1.93 5.75
C LEU A 52 -3.29 -2.39 4.79
N CYS A 53 -2.33 -1.51 4.52
CA CYS A 53 -1.25 -1.78 3.58
C CYS A 53 0.06 -1.07 3.96
N TYR A 54 1.13 -1.46 3.27
CA TYR A 54 2.43 -0.83 3.33
C TYR A 54 2.88 -0.43 1.93
N LEU A 55 3.71 0.60 1.82
CA LEU A 55 4.49 0.86 0.62
C LEU A 55 5.92 0.40 0.84
N TRP A 56 6.47 -0.26 -0.17
CA TRP A 56 7.87 -0.65 -0.18
C TRP A 56 8.45 -0.62 -1.59
N THR A 57 9.76 -0.77 -1.68
CA THR A 57 10.49 -0.86 -2.95
C THR A 57 11.21 -2.21 -2.99
N ASP A 58 11.01 -2.97 -4.06
CA ASP A 58 11.69 -4.24 -4.21
C ASP A 58 13.20 -4.03 -4.36
N LYS A 59 14.00 -4.85 -3.67
CA LYS A 59 15.46 -4.66 -3.66
C LYS A 59 16.16 -5.16 -4.92
N LYS A 60 15.50 -5.97 -5.74
CA LYS A 60 16.09 -6.56 -6.95
C LYS A 60 15.76 -5.74 -8.18
N THR A 61 14.52 -5.28 -8.28
CA THR A 61 13.98 -4.54 -9.43
C THR A 61 13.90 -3.04 -9.20
N ASP A 62 14.00 -2.60 -7.94
CA ASP A 62 13.73 -1.21 -7.51
C ASP A 62 12.29 -0.75 -7.77
N TYR A 63 11.38 -1.68 -8.06
CA TYR A 63 9.98 -1.35 -8.33
C TYR A 63 9.21 -1.12 -7.03
N PRO A 64 8.43 -0.02 -6.95
CA PRO A 64 7.53 0.19 -5.84
C PRO A 64 6.41 -0.86 -5.84
N TYR A 65 6.00 -1.29 -4.67
CA TYR A 65 4.85 -2.17 -4.51
C TYR A 65 4.02 -1.80 -3.28
N VAL A 66 2.71 -2.05 -3.41
CA VAL A 66 1.75 -1.95 -2.31
C VAL A 66 1.56 -3.33 -1.72
N LEU A 67 1.91 -3.49 -0.45
CA LEU A 67 1.70 -4.75 0.26
C LEU A 67 0.42 -4.68 1.09
N LEU A 68 -0.54 -5.55 0.79
CA LEU A 68 -1.82 -5.63 1.50
C LEU A 68 -1.75 -6.67 2.61
N THR A 69 -2.10 -6.25 3.82
CA THR A 69 -1.99 -7.11 5.02
C THR A 69 -2.93 -8.30 4.94
N GLU A 70 -4.15 -8.08 4.43
CA GLU A 70 -5.19 -9.10 4.26
C GLU A 70 -5.29 -9.60 2.81
N GLY A 71 -4.21 -9.50 2.04
CA GLY A 71 -4.22 -9.85 0.62
C GLY A 71 -4.71 -11.28 0.33
N LYS A 72 -4.54 -12.22 1.27
CA LYS A 72 -5.08 -13.59 1.12
C LYS A 72 -6.61 -13.62 0.99
N LEU A 73 -7.31 -12.67 1.60
CA LEU A 73 -8.77 -12.55 1.52
C LEU A 73 -9.23 -11.82 0.26
N LEU A 74 -8.29 -11.27 -0.51
CA LEU A 74 -8.56 -10.61 -1.78
C LEU A 74 -8.27 -11.59 -2.92
N ASP A 75 -9.32 -11.96 -3.65
CA ASP A 75 -9.18 -12.78 -4.85
C ASP A 75 -9.06 -11.87 -6.07
N HIS A 76 -7.82 -11.46 -6.36
CA HIS A 76 -7.52 -10.55 -7.47
C HIS A 76 -6.33 -11.08 -8.28
N PRO A 77 -6.41 -11.18 -9.62
CA PRO A 77 -5.35 -11.76 -10.46
C PRO A 77 -4.06 -10.94 -10.43
N ASN A 78 -4.16 -9.61 -10.31
CA ASN A 78 -3.01 -8.70 -10.20
C ASN A 78 -2.34 -8.68 -8.82
N LEU A 79 -2.84 -9.43 -7.84
CA LEU A 79 -2.24 -9.52 -6.52
C LEU A 79 -1.39 -10.79 -6.42
N GLU A 80 -0.09 -10.60 -6.28
CA GLU A 80 0.85 -11.69 -6.17
C GLU A 80 1.01 -12.12 -4.71
N GLN A 81 0.87 -13.42 -4.45
CA GLN A 81 1.17 -13.97 -3.13
C GLN A 81 2.68 -14.16 -2.99
N GLY A 82 3.31 -13.30 -2.20
CA GLY A 82 4.72 -13.48 -1.84
C GLY A 82 4.93 -14.62 -0.84
N ASN A 83 6.12 -14.66 -0.22
CA ASN A 83 6.47 -15.69 0.77
C ASN A 83 5.65 -15.66 2.07
N ARG A 84 4.80 -14.64 2.28
CA ARG A 84 3.96 -14.52 3.47
C ARG A 84 2.54 -14.94 3.13
N SER A 85 2.09 -16.02 3.78
CA SER A 85 0.80 -16.66 3.52
C SER A 85 -0.43 -15.73 3.58
N ARG A 86 -0.39 -14.67 4.39
CA ARG A 86 -1.50 -13.72 4.57
C ARG A 86 -1.47 -12.52 3.61
N MET A 87 -0.29 -12.13 3.15
CA MET A 87 -0.08 -10.88 2.44
C MET A 87 -0.04 -11.11 0.94
N LYS A 88 -0.55 -10.16 0.18
CA LYS A 88 -0.32 -10.08 -1.27
C LYS A 88 0.26 -8.72 -1.62
N ILE A 89 1.02 -8.68 -2.69
CA ILE A 89 1.64 -7.46 -3.19
C ILE A 89 1.02 -7.07 -4.53
N PHE A 90 0.93 -5.77 -4.75
CA PHE A 90 0.62 -5.16 -6.03
C PHE A 90 1.86 -4.38 -6.47
N THR A 91 2.59 -4.94 -7.44
CA THR A 91 3.81 -4.33 -7.97
C THR A 91 3.45 -3.30 -9.02
N VAL A 92 4.13 -2.15 -8.98
CA VAL A 92 3.91 -1.04 -9.92
C VAL A 92 5.21 -0.75 -10.65
N ASP A 93 5.17 -0.74 -11.97
CA ASP A 93 6.29 -0.30 -12.79
C ASP A 93 6.37 1.23 -12.72
N PRO A 94 7.46 1.81 -12.20
CA PRO A 94 7.59 3.26 -12.04
C PRO A 94 7.80 3.98 -13.39
N THR A 95 8.04 3.25 -14.47
CA THR A 95 8.22 3.79 -15.83
C THR A 95 6.93 3.84 -16.65
N GLN A 96 5.85 3.24 -16.13
CA GLN A 96 4.54 3.19 -16.78
C GLN A 96 3.49 3.98 -16.00
N ASP A 97 2.37 4.27 -16.66
CA ASP A 97 1.22 4.84 -15.98
C ASP A 97 0.71 3.90 -14.90
N ILE A 98 0.51 4.44 -13.70
CA ILE A 98 -0.08 3.69 -12.58
C ILE A 98 -1.53 3.34 -12.99
N PRO A 99 -1.95 2.07 -12.93
CA PRO A 99 -3.32 1.69 -13.20
C PRO A 99 -4.22 2.10 -12.02
N ILE A 100 -4.57 3.39 -11.96
CA ILE A 100 -5.27 4.02 -10.82
C ILE A 100 -6.55 3.25 -10.49
N VAL A 101 -7.42 3.02 -11.48
CA VAL A 101 -8.71 2.32 -11.28
C VAL A 101 -8.52 0.97 -10.60
N LEU A 102 -7.55 0.18 -11.06
CA LEU A 102 -7.23 -1.13 -10.51
C LEU A 102 -6.70 -1.03 -9.07
N LEU A 103 -5.82 -0.07 -8.80
CA LEU A 103 -5.30 0.17 -7.45
C LEU A 103 -6.41 0.58 -6.48
N GLU A 104 -7.32 1.45 -6.92
CA GLU A 104 -8.48 1.87 -6.12
C GLU A 104 -9.42 0.69 -5.82
N GLU A 105 -9.73 -0.13 -6.82
CA GLU A 105 -10.55 -1.35 -6.65
C GLU A 105 -9.94 -2.30 -5.61
N ILE A 106 -8.62 -2.53 -5.70
CA ILE A 106 -7.88 -3.37 -4.77
C ILE A 106 -7.92 -2.78 -3.35
N LEU A 107 -7.70 -1.47 -3.20
CA LEU A 107 -7.71 -0.79 -1.90
C LEU A 107 -9.10 -0.75 -1.28
N GLN A 108 -10.15 -0.48 -2.07
CA GLN A 108 -11.54 -0.53 -1.61
C GLN A 108 -11.91 -1.96 -1.19
N SER A 109 -11.50 -2.97 -1.95
CA SER A 109 -11.71 -4.37 -1.57
C SER A 109 -11.02 -4.69 -0.23
N GLY A 110 -9.81 -4.19 -0.02
CA GLY A 110 -9.10 -4.29 1.26
C GLY A 110 -9.84 -3.59 2.40
N LEU A 111 -10.32 -2.36 2.19
CA LEU A 111 -11.12 -1.60 3.16
C LEU A 111 -12.44 -2.29 3.51
N ASP A 112 -13.09 -2.89 2.53
CA ASP A 112 -14.35 -3.60 2.70
C ASP A 112 -14.24 -4.79 3.65
N LEU A 113 -13.07 -5.44 3.73
CA LEU A 113 -12.83 -6.48 4.74
C LEU A 113 -13.00 -5.94 6.16
N TYR A 114 -12.59 -4.70 6.41
CA TYR A 114 -12.76 -4.03 7.70
C TYR A 114 -14.17 -3.47 7.89
N ARG A 115 -14.74 -2.85 6.85
CA ARG A 115 -16.10 -2.26 6.89
C ARG A 115 -17.19 -3.32 7.09
N LYS A 116 -17.05 -4.47 6.43
CA LYS A 116 -17.98 -5.62 6.53
C LYS A 116 -17.71 -6.48 7.77
N GLY A 117 -16.68 -6.16 8.56
CA GLY A 117 -16.34 -6.88 9.79
C GLY A 117 -15.74 -8.27 9.58
N ILE A 118 -15.33 -8.60 8.35
CA ILE A 118 -14.57 -9.83 8.04
C ILE A 118 -13.27 -9.84 8.85
N VAL A 119 -12.62 -8.67 8.95
CA VAL A 119 -11.49 -8.41 9.84
C VAL A 119 -11.95 -7.51 10.98
N LYS A 120 -11.74 -7.97 12.22
CA LYS A 120 -12.16 -7.23 13.42
C LYS A 120 -11.38 -5.93 13.55
N VAL A 121 -12.05 -4.80 13.37
CA VAL A 121 -11.48 -3.48 13.57
C VAL A 121 -11.41 -3.17 15.06
N LYS A 122 -10.19 -3.03 15.60
CA LYS A 122 -9.99 -2.37 16.90
C LYS A 122 -10.25 -0.86 16.73
N LYS A 123 -11.42 -0.39 17.16
CA LYS A 123 -11.73 1.04 17.28
C LYS A 123 -11.04 1.64 18.50
#